data_AF-A0A817SHS8-F1
#
_entry.id   AF-A0A817SHS8-F1
#
_cell.length_a   1.000
_cell.length_b   1.000
_cell.length_c   1.000
_cell.angle_alpha   90.00
_cell.angle_beta   90.00
_cell.angle_gamma   90.00
#
_symmetry.space_group_name_H-M   'P 1'
#
loop_
_entity.id
_entity.type
_entity.pdbx_description
1 polymer ?
#
loop_
_entity_poly.entity_id
_entity_poly.type
_entity_poly.pdbx_seq_one_letter_code
_entity_poly.pdbx_strand_id
1 'polypeptide(L)'
;MCDLCSPKQTVSITKCDGCLRHMCNKHFNDHRHKLSTDLDSVFNFHNDLQQSLQRRIDDPSTSPDYINAIPFLKQIDEWERSTIERVSQRANEARANIEHFFSRRQENNKLKQLVETIGNEAQEHKESESFVDTDINNWKKQLKNVQTAFNRPSEIKTDSVFIQIKDIDWNTIIRASFSGEQREHTSTDYFSTKCSLVMRRVSSVNFQSKRNI
;
A
#
# COMPACT_ATOMS: atom_id res chain seq x y z
N MET A 1 11.05 32.86 -62.00
CA MET A 1 9.65 32.52 -62.35
C MET A 1 9.06 31.66 -61.24
N CYS A 2 7.74 31.55 -61.11
CA CYS A 2 7.13 30.72 -60.07
C CYS A 2 7.35 29.22 -60.35
N ASP A 3 7.88 28.49 -59.35
CA ASP A 3 8.23 27.06 -59.48
C ASP A 3 7.01 26.13 -59.54
N LEU A 4 5.86 26.61 -59.06
CA LEU A 4 4.62 25.82 -58.89
C LEU A 4 3.55 26.08 -59.99
N CYS A 5 3.79 26.99 -60.93
CA CYS A 5 2.84 27.25 -62.03
C CYS A 5 3.15 26.39 -63.26
N SER A 6 2.11 25.93 -63.96
CA SER A 6 2.22 25.27 -65.28
C SER A 6 1.22 25.87 -66.28
N PRO A 7 1.68 26.47 -67.40
CA PRO A 7 3.08 26.75 -67.74
C PRO A 7 3.70 27.79 -66.79
N LYS A 8 5.02 27.80 -66.65
CA LYS A 8 5.78 28.66 -65.73
C LYS A 8 5.83 30.13 -66.18
N GLN A 9 4.67 30.74 -66.43
CA GLN A 9 4.55 32.06 -67.04
C GLN A 9 4.40 33.20 -66.02
N THR A 10 4.12 32.90 -64.76
CA THR A 10 3.93 33.94 -63.73
C THR A 10 5.26 34.37 -63.11
N VAL A 11 5.44 35.69 -62.98
CA VAL A 11 6.57 36.29 -62.29
C VAL A 11 6.53 35.87 -60.82
N SER A 12 7.67 35.39 -60.31
CA SER A 12 7.79 35.12 -58.87
C SER A 12 7.98 36.44 -58.14
N ILE A 13 7.29 36.56 -57.02
CA ILE A 13 7.28 37.78 -56.21
C ILE A 13 8.18 37.61 -54.99
N THR A 14 8.32 36.38 -54.49
CA THR A 14 9.14 36.08 -53.32
C THR A 14 9.65 34.64 -53.33
N LYS A 15 10.75 34.41 -52.62
CA LYS A 15 11.32 33.10 -52.31
C LYS A 15 11.06 32.80 -50.83
N CYS A 16 10.52 31.63 -50.53
CA CYS A 16 10.42 31.17 -49.15
C CYS A 16 11.77 30.57 -48.72
N ASP A 17 12.40 31.11 -47.67
CA ASP A 17 13.69 30.61 -47.19
C ASP A 17 13.62 29.21 -46.58
N GLY A 18 12.47 28.84 -45.99
CA GLY A 18 12.28 27.51 -45.41
C GLY A 18 12.18 26.40 -46.45
N CYS A 19 11.49 26.66 -47.58
CA CYS A 19 11.30 25.67 -48.65
C CYS A 19 12.23 25.88 -49.85
N LEU A 20 12.96 27.01 -49.90
CA LEU A 20 13.83 27.46 -50.98
C LEU A 20 13.15 27.60 -52.37
N ARG A 21 11.82 27.70 -52.41
CA ARG A 21 11.02 27.80 -53.65
C ARG A 21 10.61 29.24 -53.96
N HIS A 22 10.64 29.59 -55.24
CA HIS A 22 10.15 30.86 -55.79
C HIS A 22 8.66 30.75 -56.11
N MET A 23 7.85 31.62 -55.52
CA MET A 23 6.38 31.55 -55.63
C MET A 23 5.80 32.85 -56.19
N CYS A 24 4.70 32.74 -56.94
CA CYS A 24 3.82 33.87 -57.22
C CYS A 24 2.90 34.14 -56.02
N ASN A 25 2.14 35.23 -56.02
CA ASN A 25 1.28 35.62 -54.90
C ASN A 25 0.32 34.49 -54.47
N LYS A 26 -0.37 33.87 -55.43
CA LYS A 26 -1.32 32.77 -55.17
C LYS A 26 -0.66 31.60 -54.44
N HIS A 27 0.40 31.05 -55.00
CA HIS A 27 1.09 29.90 -54.41
C HIS A 27 1.81 30.22 -53.09
N PHE A 28 2.21 31.48 -52.89
CA PHE A 28 2.72 31.93 -51.60
C PHE A 28 1.62 31.92 -50.53
N ASN A 29 0.40 32.39 -50.86
CA ASN A 29 -0.74 32.36 -49.94
C ASN A 29 -1.18 30.92 -49.65
N ASP A 30 -1.22 30.04 -50.67
CA ASP A 30 -1.51 28.61 -50.49
C ASP A 30 -0.47 27.95 -49.58
N HIS A 31 0.82 28.27 -49.78
CA HIS A 31 1.91 27.80 -48.93
C HIS A 31 1.76 28.30 -47.49
N ARG A 32 1.43 29.58 -47.31
CA ARG A 32 1.22 30.17 -45.98
C ARG A 32 0.02 29.55 -45.26
N HIS A 33 -1.05 29.26 -46.00
CA HIS A 33 -2.22 28.56 -45.48
C HIS A 33 -1.83 27.14 -45.03
N LYS A 34 -1.10 26.38 -45.84
CA LYS A 34 -0.59 25.06 -45.46
C LYS A 34 0.26 25.11 -44.19
N LEU A 35 1.17 26.07 -44.08
CA LEU A 35 1.98 26.25 -42.85
C LEU A 35 1.11 26.55 -41.62
N SER A 36 0.00 27.27 -41.78
CA SER A 36 -0.96 27.49 -40.70
C SER A 36 -1.59 26.18 -40.24
N THR A 37 -2.05 25.35 -41.19
CA THR A 37 -2.61 24.03 -40.89
C THR A 37 -1.59 23.10 -40.23
N ASP A 38 -0.34 23.10 -40.71
CA ASP A 38 0.73 22.31 -40.10
C ASP A 38 1.00 22.78 -38.65
N LEU A 39 0.93 24.08 -38.39
CA LEU A 39 1.07 24.65 -37.05
C LEU A 39 -0.10 24.25 -36.12
N ASP A 40 -1.33 24.21 -36.64
CA ASP A 40 -2.49 23.72 -35.88
C ASP A 40 -2.27 22.27 -35.42
N SER A 41 -1.67 21.43 -36.28
CA SER A 41 -1.30 20.05 -35.90
C SER A 41 -0.27 20.01 -34.76
N VAL A 42 0.68 20.96 -34.71
CA VAL A 42 1.63 21.06 -33.60
C VAL A 42 0.93 21.44 -32.31
N PHE A 43 -0.01 22.39 -32.34
CA PHE A 43 -0.80 22.76 -31.16
C PHE A 43 -1.68 21.61 -30.65
N ASN A 44 -2.28 20.85 -31.56
CA ASN A 44 -3.05 19.66 -31.19
C ASN A 44 -2.16 18.63 -30.49
N PHE A 45 -0.99 18.31 -31.06
CA PHE A 45 -0.04 17.39 -30.42
C PHE A 45 0.44 17.89 -29.06
N HIS A 46 0.72 19.19 -28.93
CA HIS A 46 1.09 19.82 -27.66
C HIS A 46 -0.01 19.63 -26.61
N ASN A 47 -1.26 19.92 -26.96
CA ASN A 47 -2.39 19.81 -26.05
C ASN A 47 -2.64 18.36 -25.64
N ASP A 48 -2.55 17.41 -26.58
CA ASP A 48 -2.68 15.98 -26.30
C ASP A 48 -1.59 15.48 -25.35
N LEU A 49 -0.35 15.91 -25.57
CA LEU A 49 0.77 15.56 -24.71
C LEU A 49 0.61 16.17 -23.32
N GLN A 50 0.27 17.46 -23.23
CA GLN A 50 0.03 18.15 -21.97
C GLN A 50 -1.09 17.48 -21.18
N GLN A 51 -2.20 17.12 -21.83
CA GLN A 51 -3.31 16.42 -21.19
C GLN A 51 -2.90 15.01 -20.74
N SER A 52 -2.07 14.31 -21.52
CA SER A 52 -1.59 12.97 -21.17
C SER A 52 -0.62 13.00 -19.99
N LEU A 53 0.23 14.02 -19.89
CA LEU A 53 1.10 14.24 -18.74
C LEU A 53 0.28 14.61 -17.51
N GLN A 54 -0.68 15.53 -17.64
CA GLN A 54 -1.54 15.94 -16.53
C GLN A 54 -2.32 14.75 -15.97
N ARG A 55 -2.89 13.89 -16.82
CA ARG A 55 -3.57 12.66 -16.39
C ARG A 55 -2.67 11.74 -15.55
N ARG A 56 -1.39 11.61 -15.89
CA ARG A 56 -0.44 10.79 -15.11
C ARG A 56 -0.06 11.43 -13.78
N ILE A 57 -0.06 12.76 -13.70
CA ILE A 57 0.18 13.50 -12.46
C ILE A 57 -1.03 13.37 -11.54
N ASP A 58 -2.24 13.57 -12.09
CA ASP A 58 -3.49 13.53 -11.34
C ASP A 58 -3.84 12.11 -10.89
N ASP A 59 -3.56 11.11 -11.73
CA ASP A 59 -3.77 9.69 -11.43
C ASP A 59 -2.51 8.85 -11.73
N PRO A 60 -1.58 8.78 -10.77
CA PRO A 60 -0.38 7.95 -10.88
C PRO A 60 -0.69 6.46 -11.02
N SER A 61 -1.88 6.01 -10.63
CA SER A 61 -2.25 4.58 -10.60
C SER A 61 -2.38 3.97 -12.01
N THR A 62 -2.59 4.81 -13.02
CA THR A 62 -2.63 4.41 -14.43
C THR A 62 -1.28 4.47 -15.12
N SER A 63 -0.24 4.95 -14.43
CA SER A 63 1.10 5.02 -14.99
C SER A 63 1.69 3.62 -15.17
N PRO A 64 2.45 3.37 -16.26
CA PRO A 64 3.20 2.13 -16.42
C PRO A 64 4.11 1.81 -15.24
N ASP A 65 4.68 2.84 -14.61
CA ASP A 65 5.57 2.70 -13.46
C ASP A 65 4.82 2.15 -12.24
N TYR A 66 3.62 2.67 -11.96
CA TYR A 66 2.76 2.14 -10.90
C TYR A 66 2.29 0.72 -11.20
N ILE A 67 1.91 0.44 -12.45
CA ILE A 67 1.50 -0.92 -12.88
C ILE A 67 2.62 -1.94 -12.60
N ASN A 68 3.88 -1.56 -12.85
CA ASN A 68 5.04 -2.40 -12.54
C ASN A 68 5.29 -2.56 -11.03
N ALA A 69 4.84 -1.61 -10.20
CA ALA A 69 4.94 -1.69 -8.74
C ALA A 69 3.90 -2.61 -8.11
N ILE A 70 2.74 -2.83 -8.76
CA ILE A 70 1.61 -3.63 -8.24
C ILE A 70 2.02 -5.01 -7.71
N PRO A 71 2.84 -5.82 -8.41
CA PRO A 71 3.24 -7.14 -7.92
C PRO A 71 4.07 -7.10 -6.63
N PHE A 72 4.86 -6.04 -6.42
CA PHE A 72 5.66 -5.86 -5.21
C PHE A 72 4.79 -5.38 -4.05
N LEU A 73 3.87 -4.44 -4.30
CA LEU A 73 2.89 -4.00 -3.31
C LEU A 73 2.05 -5.18 -2.81
N LYS A 74 1.58 -6.05 -3.71
CA LYS A 74 0.84 -7.27 -3.34
C LYS A 74 1.67 -8.21 -2.46
N GLN A 75 2.96 -8.38 -2.73
CA GLN A 75 3.83 -9.20 -1.89
C GLN A 75 3.97 -8.62 -0.49
N ILE A 76 4.06 -7.28 -0.38
CA ILE A 76 4.08 -6.60 0.93
C ILE A 76 2.76 -6.84 1.66
N ASP A 77 1.62 -6.66 0.99
CA ASP A 77 0.29 -6.87 1.58
C ASP A 77 0.09 -8.32 2.06
N GLU A 78 0.52 -9.30 1.27
CA GLU A 78 0.45 -10.72 1.61
C GLU A 78 1.35 -11.05 2.81
N TRP A 79 2.57 -10.51 2.81
CA TRP A 79 3.51 -10.68 3.91
C TRP A 79 2.98 -10.03 5.20
N GLU A 80 2.43 -8.82 5.13
CA GLU A 80 1.84 -8.11 6.27
C GLU A 80 0.71 -8.94 6.88
N ARG A 81 -0.24 -9.36 6.05
CA ARG A 81 -1.38 -10.17 6.49
C ARG A 81 -0.93 -11.47 7.16
N SER A 82 -0.01 -12.19 6.53
CA SER A 82 0.49 -13.47 7.06
C SER A 82 1.27 -13.27 8.37
N THR A 83 2.02 -12.17 8.50
CA THR A 83 2.79 -11.87 9.70
C THR A 83 1.87 -11.56 10.88
N ILE A 84 0.84 -10.73 10.67
CA ILE A 84 -0.17 -10.42 11.70
C ILE A 84 -0.86 -11.71 12.18
N GLU A 85 -1.28 -12.55 11.24
CA GLU A 85 -1.94 -13.83 11.56
C GLU A 85 -1.05 -14.73 12.40
N ARG A 86 0.22 -14.92 12.00
CA ARG A 86 1.18 -15.77 12.73
C ARG A 86 1.47 -15.24 14.13
N VAL A 87 1.68 -13.93 14.28
CA VAL A 87 1.92 -13.31 15.59
C VAL A 87 0.70 -13.48 16.49
N SER A 88 -0.49 -13.24 15.96
CA SER A 88 -1.75 -13.44 16.69
C SER A 88 -1.93 -14.89 17.13
N GLN A 89 -1.68 -15.85 16.24
CA GLN A 89 -1.74 -17.27 16.56
C GLN A 89 -0.79 -17.62 17.71
N ARG A 90 0.48 -17.22 17.62
CA ARG A 90 1.47 -17.51 18.68
C ARG A 90 1.11 -16.84 20.01
N ALA A 91 0.57 -15.62 19.97
CA ALA A 91 0.08 -14.96 21.17
C ALA A 91 -1.10 -15.72 21.80
N ASN A 92 -2.02 -16.23 21.00
CA ASN A 92 -3.16 -17.01 21.49
C ASN A 92 -2.74 -18.37 22.05
N GLU A 93 -1.80 -19.06 21.40
CA GLU A 93 -1.19 -20.29 21.93
C GLU A 93 -0.53 -20.03 23.29
N ALA A 94 0.24 -18.93 23.43
CA ALA A 94 0.87 -18.56 24.69
C ALA A 94 -0.17 -18.27 25.80
N ARG A 95 -1.25 -17.53 25.48
CA ARG A 95 -2.35 -17.27 26.42
C ARG A 95 -3.03 -18.56 26.86
N ALA A 96 -3.36 -19.45 25.94
CA ALA A 96 -3.99 -20.73 26.24
C ALA A 96 -3.08 -21.61 27.12
N ASN A 97 -1.77 -21.59 26.90
CA ASN A 97 -0.82 -22.30 27.75
C ASN A 97 -0.79 -21.72 29.17
N ILE A 98 -0.80 -20.40 29.33
CA ILE A 98 -0.89 -19.75 30.64
C ILE A 98 -2.19 -20.14 31.35
N GLU A 99 -3.33 -20.04 30.67
CA GLU A 99 -4.62 -20.46 31.22
C GLU A 99 -4.61 -21.93 31.64
N HIS A 100 -3.99 -22.81 30.84
CA HIS A 100 -3.83 -24.21 31.16
C HIS A 100 -2.97 -24.42 32.41
N PHE A 101 -1.82 -23.74 32.53
CA PHE A 101 -0.98 -23.84 33.72
C PHE A 101 -1.76 -23.45 34.98
N PHE A 102 -2.48 -22.33 34.96
CA PHE A 102 -3.25 -21.89 36.12
C PHE A 102 -4.62 -22.58 36.27
N SER A 103 -4.98 -23.47 35.34
CA SER A 103 -6.27 -24.16 35.36
C SER A 103 -6.33 -25.17 36.51
N ARG A 104 -7.27 -24.98 37.43
CA ARG A 104 -7.61 -25.97 38.46
C ARG A 104 -8.66 -26.97 37.99
N ARG A 105 -8.87 -27.12 36.68
CA ARG A 105 -9.97 -27.94 36.13
C ARG A 105 -9.95 -29.38 36.66
N GLN A 106 -8.79 -30.03 36.70
CA GLN A 106 -8.68 -31.40 37.19
C GLN A 106 -8.94 -31.50 38.70
N GLU A 107 -8.41 -30.56 39.49
CA GLU A 107 -8.68 -30.50 40.93
C GLU A 107 -10.15 -30.25 41.22
N ASN A 108 -10.77 -29.29 40.53
CA ASN A 108 -12.18 -28.96 40.65
C ASN A 108 -13.07 -30.16 40.29
N ASN A 109 -12.68 -30.97 39.29
CA ASN A 109 -13.39 -32.21 38.98
C ASN A 109 -13.31 -33.23 40.12
N LYS A 110 -12.16 -33.38 40.79
CA LYS A 110 -12.04 -34.24 41.98
C LYS A 110 -12.89 -33.72 43.14
N LEU A 111 -12.88 -32.40 43.37
CA LEU A 111 -13.73 -31.78 44.40
C LEU A 111 -15.21 -32.01 44.09
N LYS A 112 -15.63 -31.87 42.83
CA LYS A 112 -16.99 -32.18 42.39
C LYS A 112 -17.36 -33.64 42.68
N GLN A 113 -16.51 -34.59 42.31
CA GLN A 113 -16.73 -36.01 42.60
C GLN A 113 -16.88 -36.27 44.10
N LEU A 114 -16.06 -35.65 44.95
CA LEU A 114 -16.19 -35.77 46.40
C LEU A 114 -17.54 -35.23 46.92
N VAL A 115 -18.01 -34.11 46.39
CA VAL A 115 -19.35 -33.58 46.73
C VAL A 115 -20.44 -34.56 46.33
N GLU A 116 -20.35 -35.13 45.13
CA GLU A 116 -21.31 -36.13 44.63
C GLU A 116 -21.30 -37.39 45.52
N THR A 117 -20.13 -37.91 45.89
CA THR A 117 -20.00 -39.06 46.79
C THR A 117 -20.64 -38.78 48.15
N ILE A 118 -20.32 -37.64 48.78
CA ILE A 118 -20.92 -37.26 50.08
C ILE A 118 -22.44 -37.14 49.96
N GLY A 119 -22.93 -36.56 48.86
CA GLY A 119 -24.37 -36.43 48.60
C GLY A 119 -25.07 -37.79 48.45
N ASN A 120 -24.45 -38.71 47.72
CA ASN A 120 -24.99 -40.06 47.52
C ASN A 120 -25.00 -40.87 48.81
N GLU A 121 -23.91 -40.86 49.57
CA GLU A 121 -23.84 -41.53 50.89
C GLU A 121 -24.91 -40.97 51.84
N ALA A 122 -25.02 -39.65 51.93
CA ALA A 122 -26.02 -39.01 52.78
C ALA A 122 -27.46 -39.37 52.37
N GLN A 123 -27.72 -39.50 51.07
CA GLN A 123 -29.01 -39.92 50.55
C GLN A 123 -29.31 -41.39 50.85
N GLU A 124 -28.35 -42.29 50.66
CA GLU A 124 -28.49 -43.72 50.96
C GLU A 124 -28.78 -43.97 52.45
N HIS A 125 -28.05 -43.28 53.33
CA HIS A 125 -28.27 -43.36 54.77
C HIS A 125 -29.63 -42.77 55.19
N LYS A 126 -30.09 -41.73 54.49
CA LYS A 126 -31.42 -41.15 54.72
C LYS A 126 -32.53 -42.13 54.30
N GLU A 127 -32.40 -42.78 53.14
CA GLU A 127 -33.38 -43.74 52.63
C GLU A 127 -33.42 -45.03 53.46
N SER A 128 -32.28 -45.45 54.00
CA SER A 128 -32.17 -46.61 54.89
C SER A 128 -32.43 -46.30 56.37
N GLU A 129 -32.75 -45.05 56.71
CA GLU A 129 -32.91 -44.55 58.09
C GLU A 129 -31.74 -44.92 59.03
N SER A 130 -30.54 -45.10 58.46
CA SER A 130 -29.37 -45.67 59.15
C SER A 130 -28.33 -44.63 59.56
N PHE A 131 -28.66 -43.34 59.51
CA PHE A 131 -27.74 -42.27 59.88
C PHE A 131 -27.68 -42.06 61.40
N VAL A 132 -26.49 -41.73 61.89
CA VAL A 132 -26.28 -41.23 63.26
C VAL A 132 -25.63 -39.85 63.24
N ASP A 133 -25.64 -39.16 64.39
CA ASP A 133 -25.09 -37.80 64.53
C ASP A 133 -23.62 -37.71 64.09
N THR A 134 -22.85 -38.78 64.26
CA THR A 134 -21.45 -38.83 63.81
C THR A 134 -21.34 -38.74 62.29
N ASP A 135 -22.25 -39.36 61.54
CA ASP A 135 -22.24 -39.35 60.07
C ASP A 135 -22.58 -37.96 59.54
N ILE A 136 -23.62 -37.34 60.09
CA ILE A 136 -24.04 -35.97 59.76
C ILE A 136 -22.90 -34.99 60.01
N ASN A 137 -22.25 -35.09 61.17
CA ASN A 137 -21.13 -34.22 61.53
C ASN A 137 -19.91 -34.48 60.64
N ASN A 138 -19.67 -35.74 60.25
CA ASN A 138 -18.60 -36.10 59.33
C ASN A 138 -18.84 -35.51 57.93
N TRP A 139 -20.02 -35.68 57.33
CA TRP A 139 -20.34 -35.09 56.02
C TRP A 139 -20.26 -33.57 56.04
N LYS A 140 -20.78 -32.90 57.10
CA LYS A 140 -20.63 -31.44 57.27
C LYS A 140 -19.17 -31.01 57.29
N LYS A 141 -18.32 -31.75 58.01
CA LYS A 141 -16.88 -31.48 58.08
C LYS A 141 -16.21 -31.68 56.72
N GLN A 142 -16.53 -32.75 56.01
CA GLN A 142 -16.01 -33.03 54.67
C GLN A 142 -16.42 -31.95 53.66
N LEU A 143 -17.69 -31.55 53.64
CA LEU A 143 -18.19 -30.46 52.78
C LEU A 143 -17.49 -29.13 53.08
N LYS A 144 -17.24 -28.81 54.35
CA LYS A 144 -16.50 -27.61 54.74
C LYS A 144 -15.04 -27.65 54.27
N ASN A 145 -14.40 -28.82 54.32
CA ASN A 145 -13.05 -29.00 53.78
C ASN A 145 -13.02 -28.82 52.25
N VAL A 146 -13.99 -29.39 51.54
CA VAL A 146 -14.13 -29.22 50.08
C VAL A 146 -14.35 -27.74 49.73
N GLN A 147 -15.22 -27.04 50.46
CA GLN A 147 -15.45 -25.61 50.27
C GLN A 147 -14.16 -24.79 50.45
N THR A 148 -13.36 -25.13 51.47
CA THR A 148 -12.09 -24.44 51.73
C THR A 148 -11.08 -24.71 50.61
N ALA A 149 -10.99 -25.95 50.12
CA ALA A 149 -10.11 -26.32 49.01
C ALA A 149 -10.53 -25.70 47.67
N PHE A 150 -11.83 -25.54 47.44
CA PHE A 150 -12.37 -24.90 46.24
C PHE A 150 -12.03 -23.40 46.20
N ASN A 151 -12.18 -22.71 47.33
CA ASN A 151 -11.92 -21.27 47.44
C ASN A 151 -10.43 -20.90 47.53
N ARG A 152 -9.54 -21.89 47.66
CA ARG A 152 -8.10 -21.66 47.73
C ARG A 152 -7.55 -21.21 46.36
N PRO A 153 -6.65 -20.21 46.29
CA PRO A 153 -5.94 -19.89 45.05
C PRO A 153 -5.06 -21.06 44.56
N SER A 154 -4.76 -21.09 43.25
CA SER A 154 -3.80 -22.07 42.71
C SER A 154 -2.44 -21.94 43.40
N GLU A 155 -1.78 -23.07 43.67
CA GLU A 155 -0.47 -23.10 44.35
C GLU A 155 0.70 -22.71 43.44
N ILE A 156 0.46 -22.54 42.14
CA ILE A 156 1.49 -22.18 41.18
C ILE A 156 1.99 -20.78 41.49
N LYS A 157 3.25 -20.70 41.91
CA LYS A 157 3.94 -19.44 42.17
C LYS A 157 4.10 -18.70 40.85
N THR A 158 3.73 -17.42 40.81
CA THR A 158 3.84 -16.59 39.61
C THR A 158 5.24 -16.59 39.01
N ASP A 159 6.28 -16.72 39.84
CA ASP A 159 7.68 -16.75 39.43
C ASP A 159 8.09 -18.00 38.64
N SER A 160 7.24 -19.04 38.57
CA SER A 160 7.53 -20.27 37.81
C SER A 160 7.11 -20.21 36.34
N VAL A 161 6.43 -19.14 35.90
CA VAL A 161 6.01 -18.96 34.51
C VAL A 161 6.79 -17.80 33.89
N PHE A 162 7.61 -18.09 32.88
CA PHE A 162 8.40 -17.09 32.16
C PHE A 162 7.89 -16.95 30.72
N ILE A 163 7.65 -15.70 30.29
CA ILE A 163 7.27 -15.39 28.92
C ILE A 163 8.50 -14.83 28.20
N GLN A 164 8.92 -15.51 27.13
CA GLN A 164 9.97 -15.01 26.24
C GLN A 164 9.33 -14.40 25.00
N ILE A 165 9.36 -13.08 24.90
CA ILE A 165 9.03 -12.35 23.69
C ILE A 165 10.35 -11.92 23.06
N LYS A 166 10.61 -12.34 21.82
CA LYS A 166 11.79 -11.89 21.08
C LYS A 166 11.54 -10.49 20.56
N ASP A 167 12.48 -9.59 20.79
CA ASP A 167 12.44 -8.25 20.20
C ASP A 167 12.60 -8.34 18.69
N ILE A 168 11.80 -7.56 17.99
CA ILE A 168 11.80 -7.43 16.53
C ILE A 168 12.23 -6.02 16.20
N ASP A 169 13.30 -5.87 15.42
CA ASP A 169 13.68 -4.57 14.88
C ASP A 169 12.79 -4.24 13.68
N TRP A 170 11.78 -3.42 13.94
CA TRP A 170 10.80 -2.99 12.96
C TRP A 170 11.42 -2.16 11.82
N ASN A 171 12.59 -1.56 12.00
CA ASN A 171 13.24 -0.75 10.96
C ASN A 171 13.88 -1.62 9.87
N THR A 172 14.13 -2.89 10.15
CA THR A 172 14.85 -3.79 9.26
C THR A 172 14.01 -4.94 8.74
N ILE A 173 12.76 -5.06 9.23
CA ILE A 173 11.87 -6.18 8.95
C ILE A 173 11.47 -6.28 7.48
N ILE A 174 11.35 -5.13 6.79
CA ILE A 174 11.09 -5.06 5.35
C ILE A 174 11.86 -3.89 4.74
N ARG A 175 12.51 -4.12 3.60
CA ARG A 175 13.21 -3.08 2.84
C ARG A 175 13.00 -3.29 1.35
N ALA A 176 12.52 -2.27 0.67
CA ALA A 176 12.59 -2.18 -0.79
C ALA A 176 13.90 -1.48 -1.16
N SER A 177 14.66 -2.06 -2.09
CA SER A 177 15.89 -1.47 -2.60
C SER A 177 15.98 -1.69 -4.10
N PHE A 178 16.55 -0.73 -4.81
CA PHE A 178 16.76 -0.81 -6.26
C PHE A 178 18.23 -1.13 -6.52
N SER A 179 18.50 -2.05 -7.45
CA SER A 179 19.86 -2.49 -7.81
C SER A 179 20.72 -1.40 -8.47
N GLY A 180 20.21 -0.17 -8.63
CA GLY A 180 20.91 0.99 -9.19
C GLY A 180 21.39 2.03 -8.18
N GLU A 181 21.14 1.86 -6.88
CA GLU A 181 21.61 2.81 -5.85
C GLU A 181 23.09 2.58 -5.49
N GLN A 182 23.95 2.87 -6.47
CA GLN A 182 25.35 3.22 -6.24
C GLN A 182 25.58 4.62 -6.87
N ARG A 183 25.63 5.62 -5.99
CA ARG A 183 26.23 6.98 -6.13
C ARG A 183 25.41 8.12 -6.77
N GLU A 184 25.39 9.19 -5.96
CA GLU A 184 25.39 10.63 -6.30
C GLU A 184 24.09 11.33 -6.71
N HIS A 185 23.62 12.16 -5.77
CA HIS A 185 23.08 13.50 -6.01
C HIS A 185 23.71 14.14 -7.26
N THR A 186 22.90 14.35 -8.30
CA THR A 186 22.59 15.63 -8.98
C THR A 186 21.88 15.29 -10.29
N SER A 187 20.54 15.29 -10.28
CA SER A 187 19.75 15.25 -11.52
C SER A 187 18.80 16.42 -11.53
N THR A 188 19.37 17.62 -11.68
CA THR A 188 18.63 18.84 -12.02
C THR A 188 19.09 19.44 -13.35
N ASP A 189 20.15 18.91 -13.98
CA ASP A 189 20.76 19.54 -15.16
C ASP A 189 20.44 18.87 -16.51
N TYR A 190 19.74 17.74 -16.56
CA TYR A 190 19.53 17.05 -17.84
C TYR A 190 18.41 17.64 -18.72
N PHE A 191 17.47 18.41 -18.15
CA PHE A 191 16.37 19.03 -18.91
C PHE A 191 16.68 20.44 -19.45
N SER A 192 17.72 21.12 -18.96
CA SER A 192 18.05 22.51 -19.34
C SER A 192 18.72 22.62 -20.72
N THR A 193 19.55 21.65 -21.09
CA THR A 193 20.45 21.80 -22.25
C THR A 193 19.80 21.46 -23.60
N LYS A 194 18.65 20.76 -23.63
CA LYS A 194 17.94 20.45 -24.90
C LYS A 194 16.77 21.38 -25.22
N CYS A 195 16.11 21.99 -24.24
CA CYS A 195 15.01 22.94 -24.50
C CYS A 195 15.48 24.30 -25.04
N SER A 196 16.74 24.67 -24.81
CA SER A 196 17.33 25.95 -25.23
C SER A 196 17.66 26.04 -26.73
N LEU A 197 17.66 24.92 -27.47
CA LEU A 197 17.90 24.91 -28.92
C LEU A 197 16.66 25.24 -29.76
N VAL A 198 15.45 25.05 -29.24
CA VAL A 198 14.19 25.28 -29.99
C VAL A 198 13.78 26.76 -29.95
N MET A 199 14.19 27.52 -28.94
CA MET A 199 13.77 28.92 -28.73
C MET A 199 14.53 29.98 -29.55
N ARG A 200 15.60 29.64 -30.29
CA ARG A 200 16.46 30.64 -30.97
C ARG A 200 16.07 31.02 -32.40
N ARG A 201 14.95 30.54 -32.97
CA ARG A 201 14.59 30.81 -34.39
C ARG A 201 13.41 31.74 -34.65
N VAL A 202 12.85 32.42 -33.63
CA VAL A 202 11.67 33.30 -33.82
C VAL A 202 11.98 34.80 -33.76
N SER A 203 13.23 35.21 -33.60
CA SER A 203 13.59 36.63 -33.41
C SER A 203 14.41 37.21 -34.58
N SER A 204 13.85 37.24 -35.79
CA SER A 204 14.36 38.12 -36.86
C SER A 204 13.37 38.29 -38.01
N VAL A 205 12.27 39.03 -37.77
CA VAL A 205 11.55 39.73 -38.85
C VAL A 205 11.22 41.13 -38.37
N ASN A 206 12.10 42.08 -38.70
CA ASN A 206 11.85 43.50 -38.52
C ASN A 206 10.74 43.94 -39.47
N PHE A 207 9.60 44.35 -38.91
CA PHE A 207 8.52 44.99 -39.65
C PHE A 207 8.77 46.50 -39.68
N GLN A 208 9.42 47.01 -40.74
CA GLN A 208 9.41 48.45 -41.01
C GLN A 208 8.17 48.80 -41.84
N SER A 209 7.14 49.28 -41.17
CA SER A 209 6.03 50.00 -41.78
C SER A 209 6.53 51.39 -42.18
N LYS A 210 6.70 51.65 -43.48
CA LYS A 210 6.73 53.02 -44.01
C LYS A 210 5.34 53.34 -44.56
N ARG A 211 4.57 54.12 -43.79
CA ARG A 211 3.53 54.99 -44.35
C ARG A 211 4.24 56.15 -45.04
N ASN A 212 3.84 56.47 -46.26
CA ASN A 212 4.01 57.82 -46.79
C ASN A 212 2.71 58.23 -47.49
N ILE A 213 2.35 59.48 -47.19
CA ILE A 213 1.36 60.33 -47.85
C ILE A 213 1.80 60.59 -49.29
#